data_AF-A0A953WS31-F1
#
_entry.id   AF-A0A953WS31-F1
#
_cell.length_a   1.000
_cell.length_b   1.000
_cell.length_c   1.000
_cell.angle_alpha   90.00
_cell.angle_beta   90.00
_cell.angle_gamma   90.00
#
_symmetry.space_group_name_H-M   'P 1'
#
loop_
_entity.id
_entity.type
_entity.pdbx_description
1 polymer ?
#
loop_
_entity_poly.entity_id
_entity_poly.type
_entity_poly.pdbx_seq_one_letter_code
_entity_poly.pdbx_strand_id
1 'polypeptide(L)'
;MEPPGSQSDLIAAFEEGRVEGIVLAAPRIDTHISHVFLTADRVYKLKRSVQLPFLDFTTVELRHKACLAELDANRPLAPAMYLGAEPIVAIGDGLYRIGGPGQPLDWVVVMRRFAQEDQFDELARAGRLTPQLIDQTADVIAAAHAAAKPVLTAGHVADYRGIIHELHATEDHGAHQLDLEPGDPAVFDRLDAELAHIDPLIEARRRAGKVHRAHSDLHLRNICLFEGRPTPFDAMEFDAHMATKDRLYDLAFLLMDLVRIGHLPEANRLMNRYWDTSGEEETAFRVLPFFMALRAAVRFAVGIEEGKLEDAAVYRALALKLLAPARPRAVCVGGLSGVGKTTIARAIAARLPGPAGARLLRTDVLRKLTLGQAPEAPAGVPGLYSSAARASVYEIMFTHSREALASGISTVLDATFQSAIMRLEASAQAGGQVIGIWLDAPLDVRLARIAARKGDASDADAEVAKAQEDPAELGAGWQRVDASGTVDETIDNALAVLD
;
A
#
# COMPACT_ATOMS: atom_id res chain seq x y z
N MET A 1 33.36 31.65 -15.24
CA MET A 1 33.25 31.17 -13.84
C MET A 1 31.95 31.73 -13.30
N GLU A 2 31.05 30.85 -12.87
CA GLU A 2 29.87 31.28 -12.11
C GLU A 2 30.31 31.94 -10.79
N PRO A 3 29.47 32.81 -10.21
CA PRO A 3 29.81 33.46 -8.96
C PRO A 3 29.99 32.42 -7.84
N PRO A 4 31.01 32.57 -6.96
CA PRO A 4 31.20 31.70 -5.80
C PRO A 4 29.94 31.60 -4.96
N GLY A 5 29.58 30.38 -4.56
CA GLY A 5 28.35 30.13 -3.81
C GLY A 5 27.07 30.10 -4.64
N SER A 6 27.16 30.15 -5.98
CA SER A 6 26.04 29.75 -6.85
C SER A 6 25.70 28.27 -6.61
N GLN A 7 24.48 27.88 -6.95
CA GLN A 7 24.08 26.48 -6.82
C GLN A 7 24.99 25.54 -7.63
N SER A 8 25.38 25.93 -8.84
CA SER A 8 26.31 25.17 -9.67
C SER A 8 27.70 25.01 -9.03
N ASP A 9 28.24 26.06 -8.39
CA ASP A 9 29.52 25.97 -7.67
C ASP A 9 29.41 25.07 -6.44
N LEU A 10 28.28 25.13 -5.71
CA LEU A 10 28.03 24.22 -4.59
C LEU A 10 27.94 22.75 -5.06
N ILE A 11 27.29 22.47 -6.18
CA ILE A 11 27.23 21.12 -6.77
C ILE A 11 28.64 20.64 -7.12
N ALA A 12 29.40 21.45 -7.84
CA ALA A 12 30.80 21.14 -8.17
C ALA A 12 31.63 20.93 -6.91
N ALA A 13 31.40 21.71 -5.84
CA ALA A 13 32.12 21.55 -4.59
C ALA A 13 31.88 20.20 -3.92
N PHE A 14 30.65 19.68 -3.96
CA PHE A 14 30.37 18.32 -3.48
C PHE A 14 31.09 17.27 -4.33
N GLU A 15 31.06 17.40 -5.65
CA GLU A 15 31.64 16.43 -6.59
C GLU A 15 33.17 16.44 -6.59
N GLU A 16 33.79 17.60 -6.36
CA GLU A 16 35.25 17.81 -6.34
C GLU A 16 35.86 17.64 -4.94
N GLY A 17 35.06 17.34 -3.91
CA GLY A 17 35.55 17.17 -2.54
C GLY A 17 35.97 18.47 -1.85
N ARG A 18 35.40 19.61 -2.26
CA ARG A 18 35.62 20.94 -1.65
C ARG A 18 34.70 21.22 -0.46
N VAL A 19 33.81 20.30 -0.11
CA VAL A 19 33.00 20.36 1.12
C VAL A 19 33.72 19.58 2.22
N GLU A 20 34.10 20.26 3.30
CA GLU A 20 34.89 19.71 4.40
C GLU A 20 34.28 18.42 4.96
N GLY A 21 35.06 17.34 4.98
CA GLY A 21 34.66 16.05 5.53
C GLY A 21 33.66 15.26 4.67
N ILE A 22 33.33 15.75 3.47
CA ILE A 22 32.39 15.07 2.57
C ILE A 22 33.16 14.37 1.44
N VAL A 23 32.98 13.06 1.35
CA VAL A 23 33.49 12.23 0.25
C VAL A 23 32.31 11.45 -0.32
N LEU A 24 32.04 11.63 -1.61
CA LEU A 24 30.95 10.93 -2.28
C LEU A 24 31.31 9.45 -2.47
N ALA A 25 30.34 8.58 -2.18
CA ALA A 25 30.45 7.13 -2.33
C ALA A 25 29.59 6.60 -3.48
N ALA A 26 28.85 7.47 -4.18
CA ALA A 26 28.11 7.16 -5.40
C ALA A 26 27.92 8.45 -6.22
N PRO A 27 27.59 8.35 -7.52
CA PRO A 27 27.19 9.51 -8.31
C PRO A 27 26.02 10.27 -7.70
N ARG A 28 25.99 11.58 -7.94
CA ARG A 28 24.85 12.45 -7.59
C ARG A 28 23.58 11.95 -8.28
N ILE A 29 22.46 11.99 -7.55
CA ILE A 29 21.14 11.69 -8.09
C ILE A 29 20.38 13.00 -8.22
N ASP A 30 19.77 13.21 -9.39
CA ASP A 30 18.93 14.37 -9.67
C ASP A 30 17.45 13.99 -9.65
N THR A 31 16.65 14.80 -8.95
CA THR A 31 15.20 14.76 -9.01
C THR A 31 14.67 16.05 -9.65
N HIS A 32 13.36 16.13 -9.86
CA HIS A 32 12.70 17.34 -10.35
C HIS A 32 13.03 18.58 -9.51
N ILE A 33 13.21 18.42 -8.20
CA ILE A 33 13.31 19.53 -7.25
C ILE A 33 14.52 19.44 -6.30
N SER A 34 15.39 18.44 -6.44
CA SER A 34 16.55 18.27 -5.56
C SER A 34 17.77 17.65 -6.25
N HIS A 35 18.94 17.98 -5.72
CA HIS A 35 20.21 17.31 -5.97
C HIS A 35 20.56 16.47 -4.73
N VAL A 36 20.89 15.19 -4.91
CA VAL A 36 21.11 14.24 -3.83
C VAL A 36 22.55 13.72 -3.89
N PHE A 37 23.32 14.02 -2.84
CA PHE A 37 24.72 13.62 -2.70
C PHE A 37 24.84 12.49 -1.68
N LEU A 38 25.45 11.37 -2.08
CA LEU A 38 25.55 10.15 -1.29
C LEU A 38 26.97 9.94 -0.77
N THR A 39 27.17 9.94 0.55
CA THR A 39 28.44 9.53 1.18
C THR A 39 28.34 8.09 1.68
N ALA A 40 29.33 7.58 2.41
CA ALA A 40 29.30 6.22 2.95
C ALA A 40 28.11 5.99 3.90
N ASP A 41 27.81 6.94 4.76
CA ASP A 41 26.83 6.83 5.85
C ASP A 41 25.71 7.88 5.82
N ARG A 42 25.85 8.93 4.99
CA ARG A 42 24.90 10.06 4.92
C ARG A 42 24.45 10.39 3.51
N VAL A 43 23.34 11.11 3.46
CA VAL A 43 22.79 11.74 2.27
C VAL A 43 22.64 13.24 2.55
N TYR A 44 23.02 14.06 1.58
CA TYR A 44 22.82 15.50 1.60
C TYR A 44 21.92 15.88 0.43
N LYS A 45 20.71 16.35 0.72
CA LYS A 45 19.72 16.73 -0.28
C LYS A 45 19.62 18.24 -0.36
N LEU A 46 20.12 18.80 -1.47
CA LEU A 46 20.10 20.22 -1.79
C LEU A 46 18.88 20.52 -2.66
N LYS A 47 18.03 21.48 -2.29
CA LYS A 47 16.88 21.87 -3.12
C LYS A 47 17.34 22.60 -4.38
N ARG A 48 16.75 22.29 -5.54
CA ARG A 48 17.07 22.97 -6.80
C ARG A 48 16.57 24.42 -6.76
N SER A 49 17.34 25.34 -7.34
CA SER A 49 16.96 26.75 -7.48
C SER A 49 16.04 26.91 -8.68
N VAL A 50 14.76 26.55 -8.51
CA VAL A 50 13.77 26.50 -9.60
C VAL A 50 12.46 27.16 -9.19
N GLN A 51 11.68 27.56 -10.20
CA GLN A 51 10.28 27.95 -10.06
C GLN A 51 9.44 27.07 -11.00
N LEU A 52 8.50 26.33 -10.43
CA LEU A 52 7.52 25.49 -11.11
C LEU A 52 6.10 26.02 -10.77
N PRO A 53 5.05 25.63 -11.50
CA PRO A 53 3.70 26.14 -11.27
C PRO A 53 3.19 25.99 -9.82
N PHE A 54 3.63 24.93 -9.13
CA PHE A 54 3.23 24.57 -7.77
C PHE A 54 4.35 24.77 -6.72
N LEU A 55 5.50 25.33 -7.13
CA LEU A 55 6.70 25.36 -6.28
C LEU A 55 7.63 26.53 -6.58
N ASP A 56 8.06 27.25 -5.55
CA ASP A 56 9.07 28.32 -5.67
C ASP A 56 10.23 28.09 -4.69
N PHE A 57 11.40 27.75 -5.25
CA PHE A 57 12.68 27.57 -4.55
C PHE A 57 13.75 28.55 -5.04
N THR A 58 13.34 29.71 -5.56
CA THR A 58 14.25 30.68 -6.18
C THR A 58 15.21 31.36 -5.20
N THR A 59 14.85 31.48 -3.92
CA THR A 59 15.71 32.07 -2.88
C THR A 59 16.22 31.05 -1.86
N VAL A 60 17.33 31.38 -1.21
CA VAL A 60 17.94 30.56 -0.14
C VAL A 60 16.96 30.38 1.03
N GLU A 61 16.20 31.43 1.38
CA GLU A 61 15.19 31.39 2.44
C GLU A 61 14.04 30.44 2.12
N LEU A 62 13.58 30.43 0.86
CA LEU A 62 12.55 29.51 0.39
C LEU A 62 13.04 28.06 0.43
N ARG A 63 14.28 27.81 0.02
CA ARG A 63 14.91 26.48 0.11
C ARG A 63 15.13 26.02 1.54
N HIS A 64 15.48 26.92 2.46
CA HIS A 64 15.55 26.61 3.89
C HIS A 64 14.17 26.18 4.43
N LYS A 65 13.12 26.96 4.14
CA LYS A 65 11.75 26.63 4.53
C LYS A 65 11.31 25.27 3.97
N ALA A 66 11.69 24.96 2.74
CA ALA A 66 11.42 23.66 2.12
C ALA A 66 12.16 22.50 2.81
N CYS A 67 13.43 22.70 3.19
CA CYS A 67 14.17 21.71 3.96
C CYS A 67 13.48 21.40 5.31
N LEU A 68 12.99 22.44 6.00
CA LEU A 68 12.24 22.27 7.25
C LEU A 68 10.89 21.54 7.01
N ALA A 69 10.17 21.91 5.95
CA ALA A 69 8.91 21.25 5.58
C ALA A 69 9.10 19.76 5.26
N GLU A 70 10.22 19.38 4.63
CA GLU A 70 10.57 17.98 4.36
C GLU A 70 10.83 17.21 5.66
N LEU A 71 11.56 17.80 6.61
CA LEU A 71 11.76 17.18 7.93
C LEU A 71 10.42 16.98 8.65
N ASP A 72 9.55 17.99 8.63
CA ASP A 72 8.22 17.92 9.26
C ASP A 72 7.31 16.86 8.61
N ALA A 73 7.42 16.68 7.30
CA ALA A 73 6.65 15.67 6.55
C ALA A 73 7.15 14.24 6.84
N ASN A 74 8.46 14.06 6.96
CA ASN A 74 9.06 12.74 6.94
C ASN A 74 9.45 12.17 8.31
N ARG A 75 9.80 13.01 9.28
CA ARG A 75 10.16 12.54 10.64
C ARG A 75 9.09 11.72 11.34
N PRO A 76 7.77 11.91 11.13
CA PRO A 76 6.77 11.02 11.72
C PRO A 76 6.93 9.54 11.30
N LEU A 77 7.40 9.29 10.09
CA LEU A 77 7.56 7.94 9.52
C LEU A 77 9.02 7.46 9.55
N ALA A 78 9.99 8.38 9.50
CA ALA A 78 11.42 8.08 9.38
C ALA A 78 12.29 8.94 10.33
N PRO A 79 12.02 8.99 11.65
CA PRO A 79 12.66 9.93 12.57
C PRO A 79 14.17 9.72 12.69
N ALA A 80 14.63 8.46 12.64
CA ALA A 80 16.05 8.12 12.71
C ALA A 80 16.79 8.39 11.39
N MET A 81 16.08 8.48 10.27
CA MET A 81 16.66 8.73 8.95
C MET A 81 16.90 10.22 8.71
N TYR A 82 15.95 11.08 9.08
CA TYR A 82 16.00 12.52 8.82
C TYR A 82 16.65 13.29 9.99
N LEU A 83 17.95 13.57 9.87
CA LEU A 83 18.77 14.13 10.94
C LEU A 83 18.51 15.62 11.17
N GLY A 84 18.46 16.43 10.10
CA GLY A 84 18.25 17.87 10.23
C GLY A 84 18.39 18.62 8.91
N ALA A 85 18.25 19.95 8.99
CA ALA A 85 18.51 20.87 7.90
C ALA A 85 19.72 21.73 8.31
N GLU A 86 20.77 21.69 7.52
CA GLU A 86 22.05 22.33 7.84
C GLU A 86 22.43 23.35 6.76
N PRO A 87 22.98 24.51 7.13
CA PRO A 87 23.45 25.50 6.17
C PRO A 87 24.73 25.03 5.48
N ILE A 88 24.90 25.38 4.21
CA ILE A 88 26.19 25.35 3.53
C ILE A 88 26.84 26.72 3.71
N VAL A 89 28.03 26.77 4.30
CA VAL A 89 28.78 28.01 4.54
C VAL A 89 30.15 27.97 3.88
N ALA A 90 30.61 29.11 3.36
CA ALA A 90 31.98 29.25 2.88
C ALA A 90 32.95 29.35 4.06
N ILE A 91 34.10 28.69 3.96
CA ILE A 91 35.15 28.70 4.99
C ILE A 91 36.51 29.21 4.47
N GLY A 92 36.58 29.66 3.22
CA GLY A 92 37.76 30.22 2.56
C GLY A 92 38.15 29.47 1.30
N ASP A 93 38.81 30.13 0.33
CA ASP A 93 39.41 29.53 -0.87
C ASP A 93 38.53 28.55 -1.67
N GLY A 94 37.22 28.84 -1.79
CA GLY A 94 36.27 27.96 -2.50
C GLY A 94 35.97 26.63 -1.80
N LEU A 95 36.35 26.52 -0.52
CA LEU A 95 36.00 25.45 0.39
C LEU A 95 34.73 25.78 1.17
N TYR A 96 33.95 24.75 1.43
CA TYR A 96 32.64 24.83 2.07
C TYR A 96 32.56 23.90 3.27
N ARG A 97 31.62 24.16 4.17
CA ARG A 97 31.26 23.30 5.30
C ARG A 97 29.75 23.15 5.40
N ILE A 98 29.30 21.99 5.83
CA ILE A 98 27.91 21.76 6.25
C ILE A 98 27.79 22.03 7.75
N GLY A 99 26.91 22.95 8.13
CA GLY A 99 26.76 23.40 9.50
C GLY A 99 27.84 24.41 9.95
N GLY A 100 27.67 24.92 11.17
CA GLY A 100 28.59 25.88 11.79
C GLY A 100 28.24 27.36 11.52
N PRO A 101 29.03 28.29 12.08
CA PRO A 101 28.77 29.73 11.97
C PRO A 101 29.11 30.27 10.58
N GLY A 102 28.29 31.19 10.07
CA GLY A 102 28.49 31.85 8.78
C GLY A 102 27.17 32.30 8.15
N GLN A 103 27.24 33.08 7.07
CA GLN A 103 26.07 33.35 6.24
C GLN A 103 25.76 32.10 5.40
N PRO A 104 24.54 31.53 5.49
CA PRO A 104 24.16 30.40 4.65
C PRO A 104 24.17 30.80 3.17
N LEU A 105 24.91 30.05 2.37
CA LEU A 105 24.87 30.14 0.91
C LEU A 105 23.73 29.30 0.33
N ASP A 106 23.44 28.17 0.96
CA ASP A 106 22.25 27.36 0.74
C ASP A 106 21.99 26.44 1.94
N TRP A 107 21.01 25.55 1.82
CA TRP A 107 20.64 24.57 2.85
C TRP A 107 20.53 23.17 2.29
N VAL A 108 20.86 22.17 3.12
CA VAL A 108 20.69 20.75 2.80
C VAL A 108 19.88 20.04 3.88
N VAL A 109 19.02 19.12 3.47
CA VAL A 109 18.50 18.09 4.37
C VAL A 109 19.57 17.01 4.52
N VAL A 110 19.96 16.73 5.76
CA VAL A 110 20.94 15.71 6.11
C VAL A 110 20.20 14.45 6.57
N MET A 111 20.49 13.32 5.93
CA MET A 111 19.85 12.05 6.21
C MET A 111 20.88 10.95 6.44
N ARG A 112 20.49 9.87 7.14
CA ARG A 112 21.25 8.62 7.13
C ARG A 112 21.02 7.87 5.82
N ARG A 113 22.10 7.34 5.25
CA ARG A 113 22.03 6.54 4.03
C ARG A 113 21.48 5.14 4.31
N PHE A 114 20.70 4.61 3.38
CA PHE A 114 20.35 3.20 3.27
C PHE A 114 20.91 2.64 1.95
N ALA A 115 21.02 1.31 1.84
CA ALA A 115 21.51 0.69 0.61
C ALA A 115 20.42 0.75 -0.47
N GLN A 116 20.79 1.01 -1.73
CA GLN A 116 19.80 1.13 -2.80
C GLN A 116 19.00 -0.18 -3.01
N GLU A 117 19.64 -1.33 -2.79
CA GLU A 117 19.00 -2.65 -2.82
C GLU A 117 17.94 -2.87 -1.73
N ASP A 118 17.90 -2.01 -0.70
CA ASP A 118 16.89 -2.04 0.36
C ASP A 118 15.65 -1.20 0.01
N GLN A 119 15.61 -0.52 -1.15
CA GLN A 119 14.42 0.16 -1.66
C GLN A 119 13.36 -0.88 -2.07
N PHE A 120 12.08 -0.61 -1.80
CA PHE A 120 11.03 -1.62 -1.97
C PHE A 120 10.82 -2.07 -3.42
N ASP A 121 11.09 -1.22 -4.42
CA ASP A 121 11.01 -1.65 -5.82
C ASP A 121 12.17 -2.60 -6.20
N GLU A 122 13.37 -2.41 -5.65
CA GLU A 122 14.48 -3.35 -5.80
C GLU A 122 14.23 -4.67 -5.05
N LEU A 123 13.68 -4.59 -3.83
CA LEU A 123 13.25 -5.79 -3.09
C LEU A 123 12.18 -6.58 -3.86
N ALA A 124 11.26 -5.89 -4.54
CA ALA A 124 10.23 -6.53 -5.37
C ALA A 124 10.88 -7.28 -6.54
N ARG A 125 11.74 -6.61 -7.31
CA ARG A 125 12.47 -7.21 -8.45
C ARG A 125 13.32 -8.41 -8.02
N ALA A 126 13.92 -8.35 -6.83
CA ALA A 126 14.75 -9.42 -6.30
C ALA A 126 13.96 -10.57 -5.64
N GLY A 127 12.62 -10.50 -5.57
CA GLY A 127 11.79 -11.49 -4.85
C GLY A 127 12.02 -11.50 -3.34
N ARG A 128 12.51 -10.38 -2.77
CA ARG A 128 12.85 -10.19 -1.35
C ARG A 128 11.74 -9.53 -0.54
N LEU A 129 10.63 -9.11 -1.16
CA LEU A 129 9.43 -8.63 -0.44
C LEU A 129 8.73 -9.79 0.27
N THR A 130 9.17 -10.07 1.49
CA THR A 130 8.59 -11.16 2.27
C THR A 130 7.18 -10.83 2.76
N PRO A 131 6.33 -11.85 2.98
CA PRO A 131 5.05 -11.74 3.68
C PRO A 131 5.07 -10.86 4.94
N GLN A 132 6.12 -10.99 5.75
CA GLN A 132 6.29 -10.27 7.01
C GLN A 132 6.59 -8.79 6.78
N LEU A 133 7.40 -8.46 5.77
CA LEU A 133 7.65 -7.06 5.39
C LEU A 133 6.36 -6.39 4.93
N ILE A 134 5.53 -7.09 4.14
CA ILE A 134 4.23 -6.55 3.71
C ILE A 134 3.29 -6.28 4.89
N ASP A 135 3.21 -7.20 5.85
CA ASP A 135 2.40 -6.98 7.06
C ASP A 135 2.92 -5.79 7.87
N GLN A 136 4.24 -5.69 8.08
CA GLN A 136 4.86 -4.58 8.79
C GLN A 136 4.64 -3.24 8.09
N THR A 137 4.70 -3.21 6.75
CA THR A 137 4.42 -2.01 5.96
C THR A 137 2.98 -1.56 6.16
N ALA A 138 2.01 -2.48 6.08
CA ALA A 138 0.61 -2.17 6.34
C ALA A 138 0.40 -1.62 7.77
N ASP A 139 1.05 -2.22 8.78
CA ASP A 139 0.97 -1.77 10.17
C ASP A 139 1.56 -0.37 10.38
N VAL A 140 2.71 -0.06 9.75
CA VAL A 140 3.32 1.28 9.79
C VAL A 140 2.40 2.33 9.18
N ILE A 141 1.81 2.03 8.01
CA ILE A 141 0.89 2.95 7.32
C ILE A 141 -0.40 3.14 8.13
N ALA A 142 -0.98 2.05 8.65
CA ALA A 142 -2.19 2.10 9.47
C ALA A 142 -1.97 2.93 10.75
N ALA A 143 -0.84 2.72 11.44
CA ALA A 143 -0.47 3.49 12.62
C ALA A 143 -0.29 4.98 12.31
N ALA A 144 0.37 5.31 11.20
CA ALA A 144 0.56 6.69 10.77
C ALA A 144 -0.78 7.37 10.42
N HIS A 145 -1.66 6.69 9.68
CA HIS A 145 -2.99 7.21 9.35
C HIS A 145 -3.86 7.38 10.60
N ALA A 146 -3.76 6.49 11.58
CA ALA A 146 -4.48 6.60 12.85
C ALA A 146 -3.97 7.74 13.75
N ALA A 147 -2.67 8.03 13.72
CA ALA A 147 -2.06 9.11 14.48
C ALA A 147 -2.28 10.51 13.85
N ALA A 148 -2.59 10.56 12.56
CA ALA A 148 -2.78 11.81 11.83
C ALA A 148 -4.05 12.55 12.27
N LYS A 149 -3.97 13.89 12.34
CA LYS A 149 -5.12 14.73 12.69
C LYS A 149 -6.08 14.82 11.51
N PRO A 150 -7.38 14.54 11.70
CA PRO A 150 -8.37 14.70 10.64
C PRO A 150 -8.47 16.15 10.15
N VAL A 151 -8.64 16.31 8.84
CA VAL A 151 -8.90 17.60 8.18
C VAL A 151 -10.24 17.53 7.49
N LEU A 152 -11.14 18.44 7.85
CA LEU A 152 -12.50 18.49 7.31
C LEU A 152 -12.65 19.53 6.18
N THR A 153 -11.67 20.39 5.94
CA THR A 153 -11.75 21.47 4.95
C THR A 153 -11.09 21.13 3.61
N ALA A 154 -10.76 19.86 3.40
CA ALA A 154 -10.09 19.34 2.21
C ALA A 154 -10.55 17.89 1.97
N GLY A 155 -10.10 17.29 0.88
CA GLY A 155 -10.53 15.96 0.43
C GLY A 155 -11.97 15.96 -0.07
N HIS A 156 -12.47 17.11 -0.54
CA HIS A 156 -13.76 17.20 -1.18
C HIS A 156 -13.72 16.59 -2.57
N VAL A 157 -14.89 16.23 -3.12
CA VAL A 157 -15.00 15.81 -4.52
C VAL A 157 -14.46 16.86 -5.49
N ALA A 158 -14.61 18.16 -5.17
CA ALA A 158 -14.02 19.22 -5.97
C ALA A 158 -12.49 19.14 -6.05
N ASP A 159 -11.82 18.69 -4.99
CA ASP A 159 -10.36 18.55 -4.96
C ASP A 159 -9.91 17.42 -5.89
N TYR A 160 -10.61 16.28 -5.88
CA TYR A 160 -10.31 15.17 -6.81
C TYR A 160 -10.64 15.51 -8.26
N ARG A 161 -11.72 16.27 -8.50
CA ARG A 161 -12.04 16.79 -9.84
C ARG A 161 -10.98 17.75 -10.35
N GLY A 162 -10.45 18.61 -9.47
CA GLY A 162 -9.31 19.49 -9.78
C GLY A 162 -8.11 18.68 -10.26
N ILE A 163 -7.76 17.60 -9.54
CA ILE A 163 -6.68 16.69 -9.94
C ILE A 163 -6.94 16.09 -11.32
N ILE A 164 -8.15 15.58 -11.59
CA ILE A 164 -8.49 15.00 -12.90
C ILE A 164 -8.26 16.01 -14.03
N HIS A 165 -8.73 17.26 -13.86
CA HIS A 165 -8.54 18.31 -14.84
C HIS A 165 -7.07 18.69 -15.04
N GLU A 166 -6.29 18.81 -13.95
CA GLU A 166 -4.86 19.11 -14.02
C GLU A 166 -4.07 18.00 -14.72
N LEU A 167 -4.42 16.74 -14.48
CA LEU A 167 -3.79 15.59 -15.14
C LEU A 167 -4.11 15.54 -16.64
N HIS A 168 -5.34 15.88 -17.02
CA HIS A 168 -5.72 15.98 -18.43
C HIS A 168 -4.92 17.07 -19.14
N ALA A 169 -4.82 18.26 -18.53
CA ALA A 169 -3.99 19.34 -19.06
C ALA A 169 -2.50 18.97 -19.13
N THR A 170 -2.00 18.21 -18.15
CA THR A 170 -0.61 17.72 -18.13
C THR A 170 -0.36 16.73 -19.28
N GLU A 171 -1.27 15.79 -19.52
CA GLU A 171 -1.18 14.89 -20.67
C GLU A 171 -1.18 15.67 -21.98
N ASP A 172 -2.16 16.57 -22.18
CA ASP A 172 -2.30 17.34 -23.42
C ASP A 172 -1.04 18.16 -23.71
N HIS A 173 -0.49 18.80 -22.68
CA HIS A 173 0.73 19.59 -22.80
C HIS A 173 1.93 18.72 -23.17
N GLY A 174 2.13 17.59 -22.48
CA GLY A 174 3.23 16.67 -22.75
C GLY A 174 3.13 16.04 -24.15
N ALA A 175 1.93 15.64 -24.57
CA ALA A 175 1.69 15.10 -25.91
C ALA A 175 2.04 16.14 -26.99
N HIS A 176 1.57 17.38 -26.83
CA HIS A 176 1.90 18.47 -27.75
C HIS A 176 3.40 18.78 -27.80
N GLN A 177 4.12 18.74 -26.67
CA GLN A 177 5.58 18.95 -26.65
C GLN A 177 6.35 17.87 -27.41
N LEU A 178 5.78 16.67 -27.53
CA LEU A 178 6.36 15.52 -28.22
C LEU A 178 5.85 15.34 -29.66
N ASP A 179 5.07 16.30 -30.18
CA ASP A 179 4.38 16.21 -31.47
C ASP A 179 3.49 14.94 -31.59
N LEU A 180 2.84 14.56 -30.48
CA LEU A 180 1.90 13.43 -30.39
C LEU A 180 0.45 13.94 -30.32
N GLU A 181 -0.47 13.13 -30.83
CA GLU A 181 -1.90 13.32 -30.53
C GLU A 181 -2.16 12.94 -29.06
N PRO A 182 -3.03 13.67 -28.34
CA PRO A 182 -3.49 13.26 -27.01
C PRO A 182 -4.06 11.84 -27.02
N GLY A 183 -3.85 11.11 -25.92
CA GLY A 183 -4.35 9.75 -25.77
C GLY A 183 -5.88 9.68 -25.66
N ASP A 184 -6.41 8.46 -25.53
CA ASP A 184 -7.85 8.24 -25.39
C ASP A 184 -8.42 9.02 -24.18
N PRO A 185 -9.34 10.01 -24.40
CA PRO A 185 -9.90 10.83 -23.33
C PRO A 185 -10.82 10.02 -22.40
N ALA A 186 -11.22 8.80 -22.80
CA ALA A 186 -12.12 7.96 -22.04
C ALA A 186 -11.62 7.67 -20.61
N VAL A 187 -10.32 7.76 -20.33
CA VAL A 187 -9.78 7.59 -18.98
C VAL A 187 -10.29 8.70 -18.05
N PHE A 188 -10.18 9.96 -18.47
CA PHE A 188 -10.61 11.11 -17.67
C PHE A 188 -12.13 11.18 -17.58
N ASP A 189 -12.84 10.93 -18.68
CA ASP A 189 -14.30 10.86 -18.68
C ASP A 189 -14.83 9.78 -17.70
N ARG A 190 -14.16 8.62 -17.64
CA ARG A 190 -14.51 7.55 -16.69
C ARG A 190 -14.16 7.90 -15.26
N LEU A 191 -13.04 8.58 -15.02
CA LEU A 191 -12.69 9.08 -13.69
C LEU A 191 -13.74 10.09 -13.20
N ASP A 192 -14.17 11.03 -14.04
CA ASP A 192 -15.20 12.00 -13.69
C ASP A 192 -16.56 11.34 -13.43
N ALA A 193 -16.95 10.39 -14.28
CA ALA A 193 -18.20 9.63 -14.10
C ALA A 193 -18.18 8.81 -12.81
N GLU A 194 -17.09 8.11 -12.52
CA GLU A 194 -16.94 7.34 -11.29
C GLU A 194 -16.89 8.24 -10.06
N LEU A 195 -16.17 9.37 -10.13
CA LEU A 195 -16.12 10.36 -9.05
C LEU A 195 -17.52 10.90 -8.73
N ALA A 196 -18.33 11.19 -9.75
CA ALA A 196 -19.73 11.60 -9.54
C ALA A 196 -20.57 10.49 -8.90
N HIS A 197 -20.31 9.22 -9.23
CA HIS A 197 -21.00 8.08 -8.63
C HIS A 197 -20.64 7.88 -7.14
N ILE A 198 -19.37 8.05 -6.78
CA ILE A 198 -18.86 7.81 -5.42
C ILE A 198 -18.86 9.08 -4.54
N ASP A 199 -19.28 10.24 -5.06
CA ASP A 199 -19.30 11.51 -4.32
C ASP A 199 -19.93 11.40 -2.92
N PRO A 200 -21.14 10.82 -2.76
CA PRO A 200 -21.74 10.67 -1.43
C PRO A 200 -20.84 9.93 -0.43
N LEU A 201 -20.06 8.95 -0.90
CA LEU A 201 -19.14 8.17 -0.08
C LEU A 201 -17.86 8.96 0.24
N ILE A 202 -17.29 9.69 -0.73
CA ILE A 202 -16.14 10.58 -0.47
C ILE A 202 -16.49 11.59 0.63
N GLU A 203 -17.65 12.22 0.53
CA GLU A 203 -18.12 13.20 1.52
C GLU A 203 -18.44 12.55 2.89
N ALA A 204 -19.02 11.34 2.91
CA ALA A 204 -19.23 10.58 4.15
C ALA A 204 -17.89 10.25 4.85
N ARG A 205 -16.89 9.80 4.08
CA ARG A 205 -15.54 9.51 4.58
C ARG A 205 -14.85 10.74 5.14
N ARG A 206 -14.94 11.88 4.46
CA ARG A 206 -14.43 13.16 4.96
C ARG A 206 -15.06 13.50 6.32
N ARG A 207 -16.39 13.45 6.45
CA ARG A 207 -17.10 13.69 7.72
C ARG A 207 -16.73 12.70 8.82
N ALA A 208 -16.40 11.45 8.46
CA ALA A 208 -15.90 10.43 9.37
C ALA A 208 -14.41 10.59 9.74
N GLY A 209 -13.77 11.69 9.34
CA GLY A 209 -12.37 11.99 9.68
C GLY A 209 -11.36 11.10 8.95
N LYS A 210 -11.70 10.62 7.74
CA LYS A 210 -10.80 9.78 6.93
C LYS A 210 -9.77 10.58 6.12
N VAL A 211 -9.91 11.91 6.08
CA VAL A 211 -9.00 12.84 5.38
C VAL A 211 -8.00 13.43 6.36
N HIS A 212 -6.71 13.43 6.01
CA HIS A 212 -5.63 14.02 6.80
C HIS A 212 -4.45 14.39 5.91
N ARG A 213 -3.45 15.10 6.46
CA ARG A 213 -2.14 15.22 5.80
C ARG A 213 -1.47 13.84 5.80
N ALA A 214 -1.30 13.25 4.63
CA ALA A 214 -0.78 11.90 4.42
C ALA A 214 0.62 11.94 3.78
N HIS A 215 1.23 10.79 3.48
CA HIS A 215 2.51 10.76 2.77
C HIS A 215 2.37 11.36 1.36
N SER A 216 1.24 11.05 0.71
CA SER A 216 0.75 11.52 -0.58
C SER A 216 1.60 11.19 -1.81
N ASP A 217 2.78 10.59 -1.62
CA ASP A 217 3.61 9.97 -2.66
C ASP A 217 4.07 8.55 -2.28
N LEU A 218 3.18 7.76 -1.66
CA LEU A 218 3.51 6.47 -1.05
C LEU A 218 3.58 5.31 -2.07
N HIS A 219 4.62 5.28 -2.90
CA HIS A 219 4.87 4.19 -3.87
C HIS A 219 6.13 3.37 -3.51
N LEU A 220 6.42 2.28 -4.22
CA LEU A 220 7.52 1.36 -3.85
C LEU A 220 8.89 2.04 -3.76
N ARG A 221 9.13 3.07 -4.58
CA ARG A 221 10.39 3.83 -4.53
C ARG A 221 10.53 4.76 -3.31
N ASN A 222 9.45 4.98 -2.56
CA ASN A 222 9.41 5.86 -1.39
C ASN A 222 9.21 5.06 -0.09
N ILE A 223 9.61 3.77 -0.13
CA ILE A 223 9.68 2.89 1.03
C ILE A 223 11.00 2.14 0.94
N CYS A 224 11.73 2.05 2.05
CA CYS A 224 12.95 1.26 2.12
C CYS A 224 12.97 0.38 3.39
N LEU A 225 13.86 -0.61 3.39
CA LEU A 225 14.23 -1.34 4.59
C LEU A 225 15.33 -0.56 5.34
N PHE A 226 14.93 0.23 6.33
CA PHE A 226 15.87 0.96 7.19
C PHE A 226 15.98 0.26 8.54
N GLU A 227 17.20 -0.18 8.89
CA GLU A 227 17.46 -0.94 10.14
C GLU A 227 16.54 -2.16 10.32
N GLY A 228 16.25 -2.85 9.20
CA GLY A 228 15.40 -4.03 9.18
C GLY A 228 13.90 -3.74 9.28
N ARG A 229 13.46 -2.48 9.14
CA ARG A 229 12.05 -2.08 9.20
C ARG A 229 11.60 -1.34 7.94
N PRO A 230 10.41 -1.64 7.39
CA PRO A 230 9.81 -0.82 6.35
C PRO A 230 9.65 0.62 6.83
N THR A 231 10.24 1.56 6.08
CA THR A 231 10.29 2.97 6.43
C THR A 231 9.90 3.80 5.20
N PRO A 232 8.69 4.36 5.18
CA PRO A 232 8.31 5.36 4.19
C PRO A 232 9.18 6.61 4.33
N PHE A 233 9.59 7.19 3.21
CA PHE A 233 10.42 8.38 3.13
C PHE A 233 10.09 9.16 1.86
N ASP A 234 10.52 10.42 1.80
CA ASP A 234 10.23 11.35 0.71
C ASP A 234 8.73 11.67 0.54
N ALA A 235 8.03 11.85 1.66
CA ALA A 235 6.67 12.36 1.70
C ALA A 235 6.59 13.78 1.11
N MET A 236 5.49 14.06 0.39
CA MET A 236 5.24 15.34 -0.28
C MET A 236 5.29 16.52 0.71
N GLU A 237 6.25 17.43 0.53
CA GLU A 237 6.54 18.52 1.46
C GLU A 237 6.05 19.89 1.02
N PHE A 238 5.85 20.10 -0.28
CA PHE A 238 5.74 21.44 -0.86
C PHE A 238 4.31 21.97 -1.01
N ASP A 239 3.31 21.10 -1.11
CA ASP A 239 1.90 21.50 -1.21
C ASP A 239 1.06 20.80 -0.15
N ALA A 240 0.64 21.56 0.86
CA ALA A 240 -0.15 21.03 1.98
C ALA A 240 -1.56 20.60 1.56
N HIS A 241 -2.14 21.21 0.54
CA HIS A 241 -3.47 20.88 0.05
C HIS A 241 -3.43 19.58 -0.77
N MET A 242 -2.44 19.42 -1.65
CA MET A 242 -2.18 18.17 -2.37
C MET A 242 -1.83 17.04 -1.39
N ALA A 243 -1.05 17.34 -0.35
CA ALA A 243 -0.68 16.37 0.68
C ALA A 243 -1.84 15.99 1.63
N THR A 244 -2.98 16.68 1.58
CA THR A 244 -4.15 16.43 2.43
C THR A 244 -5.24 15.73 1.63
N LYS A 245 -5.40 14.42 1.85
CA LYS A 245 -6.31 13.55 1.10
C LYS A 245 -6.88 12.44 1.99
N ASP A 246 -7.79 11.65 1.43
CA ASP A 246 -8.28 10.44 2.09
C ASP A 246 -7.12 9.46 2.33
N ARG A 247 -7.10 8.82 3.50
CA ARG A 247 -6.11 7.80 3.86
C ARG A 247 -5.98 6.68 2.82
N LEU A 248 -7.08 6.32 2.15
CA LEU A 248 -7.08 5.29 1.11
C LEU A 248 -6.53 5.81 -0.22
N TYR A 249 -6.55 7.12 -0.48
CA TYR A 249 -5.87 7.71 -1.62
C TYR A 249 -4.34 7.67 -1.46
N ASP A 250 -3.86 7.72 -0.22
CA ASP A 250 -2.44 7.50 0.10
C ASP A 250 -2.06 6.02 -0.10
N LEU A 251 -2.80 5.11 0.53
CA LEU A 251 -2.60 3.66 0.40
C LEU A 251 -2.70 3.16 -1.05
N ALA A 252 -3.63 3.72 -1.82
CA ALA A 252 -3.89 3.33 -3.20
C ALA A 252 -2.66 3.45 -4.10
N PHE A 253 -1.73 4.35 -3.78
CA PHE A 253 -0.52 4.51 -4.59
C PHE A 253 0.36 3.25 -4.51
N LEU A 254 0.62 2.76 -3.29
CA LEU A 254 1.39 1.54 -3.06
C LEU A 254 0.70 0.30 -3.64
N LEU A 255 -0.61 0.19 -3.45
CA LEU A 255 -1.40 -0.93 -4.00
C LEU A 255 -1.36 -0.94 -5.53
N MET A 256 -1.55 0.23 -6.16
CA MET A 256 -1.48 0.37 -7.61
C MET A 256 -0.10 -0.02 -8.13
N ASP A 257 0.97 0.41 -7.45
CA ASP A 257 2.33 0.14 -7.87
C ASP A 257 2.69 -1.35 -7.81
N LEU A 258 2.27 -2.06 -6.75
CA LEU A 258 2.39 -3.52 -6.60
C LEU A 258 1.58 -4.29 -7.66
N VAL A 259 0.33 -3.88 -7.90
CA VAL A 259 -0.54 -4.49 -8.93
C VAL A 259 0.07 -4.33 -10.32
N ARG A 260 0.60 -3.15 -10.63
CA ARG A 260 1.26 -2.86 -11.92
C ARG A 260 2.43 -3.82 -12.19
N ILE A 261 3.26 -4.13 -11.19
CA ILE A 261 4.40 -5.05 -11.35
C ILE A 261 4.04 -6.53 -11.21
N GLY A 262 2.75 -6.86 -11.10
CA GLY A 262 2.30 -8.25 -10.99
C GLY A 262 2.49 -8.88 -9.60
N HIS A 263 2.83 -8.10 -8.58
CA HIS A 263 2.94 -8.54 -7.18
C HIS A 263 1.55 -8.56 -6.50
N LEU A 264 0.61 -9.30 -7.10
CA LEU A 264 -0.77 -9.41 -6.63
C LEU A 264 -0.89 -10.06 -5.24
N PRO A 265 -0.13 -11.13 -4.90
CA PRO A 265 -0.18 -11.70 -3.55
C PRO A 265 0.21 -10.68 -2.46
N GLU A 266 1.24 -9.89 -2.71
CA GLU A 266 1.71 -8.84 -1.80
C GLU A 266 0.70 -7.69 -1.71
N ALA A 267 0.14 -7.23 -2.85
CA ALA A 267 -0.90 -6.21 -2.87
C ALA A 267 -2.14 -6.64 -2.08
N ASN A 268 -2.60 -7.88 -2.30
CA ASN A 268 -3.76 -8.43 -1.61
C ASN A 268 -3.52 -8.57 -0.11
N ARG A 269 -2.32 -9.02 0.28
CA ARG A 269 -1.93 -9.12 1.69
C ARG A 269 -1.88 -7.76 2.36
N LEU A 270 -1.27 -6.77 1.70
CA LEU A 270 -1.18 -5.39 2.20
C LEU A 270 -2.57 -4.79 2.40
N MET A 271 -3.45 -4.91 1.40
CA MET A 271 -4.83 -4.44 1.46
C MET A 271 -5.58 -5.09 2.63
N ASN A 272 -5.54 -6.43 2.76
CA ASN A 272 -6.24 -7.11 3.83
C ASN A 272 -5.71 -6.77 5.22
N ARG A 273 -4.38 -6.71 5.38
CA ARG A 273 -3.74 -6.32 6.65
C ARG A 273 -4.11 -4.90 7.04
N TYR A 274 -4.12 -3.97 6.07
CA TYR A 274 -4.53 -2.59 6.32
C TYR A 274 -5.97 -2.53 6.81
N TRP A 275 -6.92 -3.14 6.09
CA TRP A 275 -8.34 -3.15 6.49
C TRP A 275 -8.56 -3.74 7.88
N ASP A 276 -7.90 -4.86 8.19
CA ASP A 276 -8.00 -5.54 9.49
C ASP A 276 -7.46 -4.68 10.64
N THR A 277 -6.40 -3.91 10.42
CA THR A 277 -5.69 -3.18 11.49
C THR A 277 -6.14 -1.72 11.62
N SER A 278 -6.60 -1.09 10.53
CA SER A 278 -7.07 0.29 10.54
C SER A 278 -8.54 0.44 10.93
N GLY A 279 -9.31 -0.66 10.95
CA GLY A 279 -10.76 -0.64 11.18
C GLY A 279 -11.51 0.10 10.06
N GLU A 280 -11.07 -0.04 8.80
CA GLU A 280 -11.86 0.48 7.68
C GLU A 280 -13.13 -0.34 7.51
N GLU A 281 -14.23 0.35 7.20
CA GLU A 281 -15.50 -0.30 6.88
C GLU A 281 -15.41 -0.99 5.52
N GLU A 282 -16.14 -2.09 5.34
CA GLU A 282 -16.14 -2.84 4.07
C GLU A 282 -16.74 -1.99 2.92
N THR A 283 -17.60 -1.02 3.24
CA THR A 283 -18.13 -0.02 2.30
C THR A 283 -17.05 0.84 1.65
N ALA A 284 -15.89 0.99 2.29
CA ALA A 284 -14.76 1.75 1.78
C ALA A 284 -14.13 1.12 0.53
N PHE A 285 -14.36 -0.17 0.26
CA PHE A 285 -13.86 -0.80 -0.96
C PHE A 285 -14.39 -0.14 -2.23
N ARG A 286 -15.55 0.55 -2.17
CA ARG A 286 -16.13 1.23 -3.32
C ARG A 286 -15.28 2.41 -3.83
N VAL A 287 -14.47 3.07 -3.00
CA VAL A 287 -13.58 4.16 -3.45
C VAL A 287 -12.20 3.67 -3.91
N LEU A 288 -11.81 2.44 -3.55
CA LEU A 288 -10.45 1.95 -3.77
C LEU A 288 -10.08 1.84 -5.27
N PRO A 289 -10.92 1.28 -6.17
CA PRO A 289 -10.60 1.24 -7.60
C PRO A 289 -10.40 2.64 -8.19
N PHE A 290 -11.26 3.60 -7.81
CA PHE A 290 -11.14 4.99 -8.23
C PHE A 290 -9.82 5.62 -7.77
N PHE A 291 -9.46 5.49 -6.49
CA PHE A 291 -8.20 6.05 -5.98
C PHE A 291 -6.97 5.41 -6.64
N MET A 292 -6.98 4.09 -6.87
CA MET A 292 -5.89 3.44 -7.59
C MET A 292 -5.81 3.88 -9.05
N ALA A 293 -6.96 4.05 -9.72
CA ALA A 293 -7.02 4.52 -11.10
C ALA A 293 -6.54 5.98 -11.21
N LEU A 294 -6.90 6.84 -10.27
CA LEU A 294 -6.44 8.23 -10.22
C LEU A 294 -4.93 8.30 -9.98
N ARG A 295 -4.36 7.43 -9.12
CA ARG A 295 -2.90 7.31 -8.96
C ARG A 295 -2.20 6.80 -10.20
N ALA A 296 -2.78 5.83 -10.91
CA ALA A 296 -2.28 5.41 -12.21
C ALA A 296 -2.36 6.58 -13.22
N ALA A 297 -3.39 7.43 -13.13
CA ALA A 297 -3.52 8.61 -13.97
C ALA A 297 -2.43 9.64 -13.74
N VAL A 298 -2.07 9.89 -12.48
CA VAL A 298 -0.89 10.71 -12.12
C VAL A 298 0.36 10.16 -12.81
N ARG A 299 0.61 8.85 -12.72
CA ARG A 299 1.81 8.24 -13.28
C ARG A 299 1.86 8.27 -14.81
N PHE A 300 0.74 8.09 -15.51
CA PHE A 300 0.79 8.20 -16.98
C PHE A 300 0.95 9.64 -17.44
N ALA A 301 0.26 10.62 -16.83
CA ALA A 301 0.34 12.01 -17.25
C ALA A 301 1.79 12.54 -17.12
N VAL A 302 2.42 12.26 -15.97
CA VAL A 302 3.86 12.54 -15.76
C VAL A 302 4.73 11.75 -16.73
N GLY A 303 4.40 10.48 -16.99
CA GLY A 303 5.14 9.67 -17.97
C GLY A 303 5.11 10.26 -19.39
N ILE A 304 3.98 10.84 -19.81
CA ILE A 304 3.88 11.55 -21.10
C ILE A 304 4.73 12.83 -21.07
N GLU A 305 4.60 13.65 -20.03
CA GLU A 305 5.40 14.89 -19.90
C GLU A 305 6.92 14.62 -19.90
N GLU A 306 7.35 13.51 -19.32
CA GLU A 306 8.76 13.07 -19.30
C GLU A 306 9.21 12.33 -20.58
N GLY A 307 8.32 12.09 -21.55
CA GLY A 307 8.63 11.31 -22.76
C GLY A 307 8.77 9.80 -22.55
N LYS A 308 8.32 9.26 -21.42
CA LYS A 308 8.33 7.82 -21.07
C LYS A 308 7.04 7.14 -21.53
N LEU A 309 6.83 7.11 -22.85
CA LEU A 309 5.56 6.69 -23.46
C LEU A 309 5.16 5.24 -23.16
N GLU A 310 6.13 4.32 -23.07
CA GLU A 310 5.86 2.91 -22.75
C GLU A 310 5.29 2.75 -21.32
N ASP A 311 5.92 3.40 -20.34
CA ASP A 311 5.44 3.42 -18.96
C ASP A 311 4.05 4.08 -18.89
N ALA A 312 3.86 5.20 -19.58
CA ALA A 312 2.58 5.89 -19.62
C ALA A 312 1.44 5.00 -20.17
N ALA A 313 1.69 4.24 -21.24
CA ALA A 313 0.71 3.32 -21.81
C ALA A 313 0.31 2.21 -20.81
N VAL A 314 1.27 1.68 -20.05
CA VAL A 314 1.00 0.67 -19.00
C VAL A 314 0.09 1.24 -17.91
N TYR A 315 0.38 2.45 -17.43
CA TYR A 315 -0.44 3.11 -16.40
C TYR A 315 -1.83 3.50 -16.93
N ARG A 316 -1.95 3.94 -18.19
CA ARG A 316 -3.25 4.20 -18.83
C ARG A 316 -4.12 2.94 -18.88
N ALA A 317 -3.54 1.82 -19.33
CA ALA A 317 -4.25 0.54 -19.38
C ALA A 317 -4.68 0.07 -17.97
N LEU A 318 -3.84 0.27 -16.96
CA LEU A 318 -4.18 -0.05 -15.58
C LEU A 318 -5.33 0.81 -15.05
N ALA A 319 -5.33 2.13 -15.30
CA ALA A 319 -6.42 3.01 -14.90
C ALA A 319 -7.76 2.57 -15.50
N LEU A 320 -7.79 2.28 -16.80
CA LEU A 320 -9.00 1.77 -17.49
C LEU A 320 -9.46 0.41 -16.95
N LYS A 321 -8.53 -0.48 -16.62
CA LYS A 321 -8.83 -1.79 -16.01
C LYS A 321 -9.47 -1.62 -14.63
N LEU A 322 -8.95 -0.71 -13.82
CA LEU A 322 -9.46 -0.45 -12.47
C LEU A 322 -10.84 0.23 -12.48
N LEU A 323 -11.13 1.05 -13.49
CA LEU A 323 -12.43 1.69 -13.69
C LEU A 323 -13.47 0.79 -14.40
N ALA A 324 -13.07 -0.40 -14.84
CA ALA A 324 -14.00 -1.34 -15.45
C ALA A 324 -14.94 -1.94 -14.39
N PRO A 325 -16.24 -2.14 -14.71
CA PRO A 325 -17.17 -2.77 -13.78
C PRO A 325 -16.68 -4.15 -13.31
N ALA A 326 -16.51 -4.30 -12.00
CA ALA A 326 -16.14 -5.57 -11.40
C ALA A 326 -17.32 -6.55 -11.38
N ARG A 327 -17.00 -7.85 -11.43
CA ARG A 327 -17.93 -8.95 -11.15
C ARG A 327 -17.43 -9.71 -9.93
N PRO A 328 -17.77 -9.26 -8.71
CA PRO A 328 -17.33 -9.89 -7.48
C PRO A 328 -17.75 -11.35 -7.40
N ARG A 329 -16.87 -12.18 -6.81
CA ARG A 329 -17.13 -13.59 -6.52
C ARG A 329 -16.99 -13.82 -5.03
N ALA A 330 -17.74 -14.77 -4.49
CA ALA A 330 -17.57 -15.24 -3.12
C ALA A 330 -17.07 -16.69 -3.14
N VAL A 331 -15.98 -16.95 -2.41
CA VAL A 331 -15.41 -18.28 -2.25
C VAL A 331 -15.28 -18.61 -0.78
N CYS A 332 -15.68 -19.81 -0.39
CA CYS A 332 -15.47 -20.31 0.97
C CYS A 332 -14.36 -21.36 0.96
N VAL A 333 -13.40 -21.23 1.87
CA VAL A 333 -12.34 -22.22 2.09
C VAL A 333 -12.54 -22.82 3.47
N GLY A 334 -13.00 -24.07 3.47
CA GLY A 334 -13.28 -24.90 4.63
C GLY A 334 -12.30 -26.06 4.79
N GLY A 335 -12.40 -26.73 5.93
CA GLY A 335 -11.54 -27.87 6.27
C GLY A 335 -11.09 -27.85 7.72
N LEU A 336 -10.60 -28.99 8.19
CA LEU A 336 -10.19 -29.17 9.58
C LEU A 336 -8.94 -28.36 9.93
N SER A 337 -8.63 -28.23 11.22
CA SER A 337 -7.41 -27.55 11.66
C SER A 337 -6.16 -28.30 11.14
N GLY A 338 -5.17 -27.55 10.63
CA GLY A 338 -3.93 -28.10 10.06
C GLY A 338 -3.94 -28.43 8.56
N VAL A 339 -5.06 -28.30 7.85
CA VAL A 339 -5.16 -28.62 6.41
C VAL A 339 -4.58 -27.56 5.46
N GLY A 340 -4.20 -26.37 5.96
CA GLY A 340 -3.62 -25.31 5.13
C GLY A 340 -4.62 -24.26 4.59
N LYS A 341 -5.84 -24.18 5.13
CA LYS A 341 -6.91 -23.23 4.70
C LYS A 341 -6.41 -21.83 4.42
N THR A 342 -5.76 -21.17 5.39
CA THR A 342 -5.32 -19.79 5.23
C THR A 342 -4.32 -19.61 4.08
N THR A 343 -3.46 -20.60 3.83
CA THR A 343 -2.51 -20.54 2.70
C THR A 343 -3.26 -20.56 1.38
N ILE A 344 -4.21 -21.48 1.23
CA ILE A 344 -5.02 -21.60 0.00
C ILE A 344 -5.96 -20.39 -0.16
N ALA A 345 -6.60 -19.95 0.92
CA ALA A 345 -7.48 -18.79 0.92
C ALA A 345 -6.75 -17.51 0.49
N ARG A 346 -5.49 -17.30 0.92
CA ARG A 346 -4.65 -16.19 0.46
C ARG A 346 -4.30 -16.30 -1.02
N ALA A 347 -3.96 -17.49 -1.50
CA ALA A 347 -3.64 -17.72 -2.90
C ALA A 347 -4.85 -17.45 -3.81
N ILE A 348 -6.03 -17.93 -3.41
CA ILE A 348 -7.30 -17.65 -4.10
C ILE A 348 -7.62 -16.15 -4.05
N ALA A 349 -7.50 -15.52 -2.88
CA ALA A 349 -7.85 -14.11 -2.71
C ALA A 349 -7.04 -13.21 -3.64
N ALA A 350 -5.75 -13.49 -3.84
CA ALA A 350 -4.89 -12.74 -4.75
C ALA A 350 -5.30 -12.85 -6.24
N ARG A 351 -6.01 -13.91 -6.64
CA ARG A 351 -6.39 -14.17 -8.04
C ARG A 351 -7.84 -13.80 -8.37
N LEU A 352 -8.70 -13.63 -7.37
CA LEU A 352 -10.10 -13.27 -7.59
C LEU A 352 -10.25 -11.82 -8.09
N PRO A 353 -11.33 -11.50 -8.83
CA PRO A 353 -11.58 -10.15 -9.33
C PRO A 353 -11.64 -9.10 -8.21
N GLY A 354 -10.92 -8.00 -8.39
CA GLY A 354 -10.90 -6.86 -7.48
C GLY A 354 -9.70 -5.95 -7.76
N PRO A 355 -9.66 -4.75 -7.17
CA PRO A 355 -8.60 -3.77 -7.42
C PRO A 355 -7.20 -4.28 -6.99
N ALA A 356 -7.14 -5.05 -5.90
CA ALA A 356 -5.94 -5.75 -5.42
C ALA A 356 -6.27 -7.17 -4.95
N GLY A 357 -7.11 -7.88 -5.71
CA GLY A 357 -7.67 -9.17 -5.32
C GLY A 357 -8.91 -9.05 -4.43
N ALA A 358 -9.23 -10.11 -3.68
CA ALA A 358 -10.40 -10.22 -2.82
C ALA A 358 -10.15 -9.82 -1.36
N ARG A 359 -11.23 -9.43 -0.68
CA ARG A 359 -11.29 -9.31 0.77
C ARG A 359 -11.29 -10.69 1.41
N LEU A 360 -10.26 -11.00 2.19
CA LEU A 360 -10.08 -12.25 2.92
C LEU A 360 -10.57 -12.09 4.36
N LEU A 361 -11.66 -12.79 4.69
CA LEU A 361 -12.28 -12.78 6.01
C LEU A 361 -12.00 -14.10 6.72
N ARG A 362 -11.28 -14.03 7.83
CA ARG A 362 -10.80 -15.21 8.57
C ARG A 362 -11.41 -15.25 9.95
N THR A 363 -12.07 -16.33 10.34
CA THR A 363 -12.68 -16.41 11.68
C THR A 363 -11.66 -16.27 12.81
N ASP A 364 -10.41 -16.70 12.57
CA ASP A 364 -9.32 -16.61 13.55
C ASP A 364 -8.83 -15.17 13.75
N VAL A 365 -8.91 -14.33 12.70
CA VAL A 365 -8.58 -12.90 12.80
C VAL A 365 -9.76 -12.13 13.38
N LEU A 366 -10.96 -12.33 12.83
CA LEU A 366 -12.18 -11.61 13.26
C LEU A 366 -12.45 -11.79 14.76
N ARG A 367 -12.22 -13.00 15.29
CA ARG A 367 -12.35 -13.30 16.72
C ARG A 367 -11.44 -12.46 17.63
N LYS A 368 -10.28 -12.05 17.13
CA LYS A 368 -9.32 -11.21 17.89
C LYS A 368 -9.65 -9.74 17.73
N LEU A 369 -10.02 -9.33 16.51
CA LEU A 369 -10.44 -7.97 16.23
C LEU A 369 -11.68 -7.56 17.05
N THR A 370 -12.64 -8.47 17.26
CA THR A 370 -13.81 -8.21 18.12
C THR A 370 -13.46 -7.99 19.60
N LEU A 371 -12.26 -8.39 20.02
CA LEU A 371 -11.71 -8.14 21.35
C LEU A 371 -10.76 -6.92 21.39
N GLY A 372 -10.61 -6.20 20.28
CA GLY A 372 -9.63 -5.12 20.14
C GLY A 372 -8.18 -5.61 20.17
N GLN A 373 -7.93 -6.89 19.85
CA GLN A 373 -6.60 -7.50 19.85
C GLN A 373 -6.01 -7.55 18.45
N ALA A 374 -4.68 -7.52 18.36
CA ALA A 374 -3.97 -7.71 17.11
C ALA A 374 -4.26 -9.10 16.50
N PRO A 375 -4.23 -9.26 15.16
CA PRO A 375 -4.53 -10.54 14.50
C PRO A 375 -3.64 -11.73 14.96
N GLU A 376 -2.42 -11.46 15.40
CA GLU A 376 -1.48 -12.48 15.90
C GLU A 376 -1.54 -12.67 17.42
N ALA A 377 -2.36 -11.92 18.15
CA ALA A 377 -2.44 -12.03 19.61
C ALA A 377 -2.84 -13.45 20.04
N PRO A 378 -2.25 -14.02 21.09
CA PRO A 378 -2.63 -15.34 21.58
C PRO A 378 -4.06 -15.32 22.16
N ALA A 379 -4.80 -16.42 22.04
CA ALA A 379 -6.08 -16.58 22.74
C ALA A 379 -5.89 -16.48 24.27
N GLY A 380 -6.20 -15.31 24.82
CA GLY A 380 -6.10 -15.04 26.25
C GLY A 380 -7.41 -15.15 27.03
N VAL A 381 -8.53 -15.44 26.37
CA VAL A 381 -9.87 -15.29 26.97
C VAL A 381 -10.62 -16.62 27.03
N PRO A 382 -11.04 -17.09 28.23
CA PRO A 382 -11.91 -18.25 28.37
C PRO A 382 -13.24 -18.09 27.62
N GLY A 383 -13.73 -19.14 26.96
CA GLY A 383 -15.02 -19.12 26.26
C GLY A 383 -15.01 -18.55 24.83
N LEU A 384 -13.85 -18.13 24.34
CA LEU A 384 -13.63 -17.59 23.00
C LEU A 384 -14.10 -18.52 21.85
N TYR A 385 -14.15 -19.82 22.14
CA TYR A 385 -14.54 -20.88 21.21
C TYR A 385 -15.86 -21.56 21.58
N SER A 386 -16.65 -20.98 22.48
CA SER A 386 -18.00 -21.48 22.78
C SER A 386 -18.89 -21.47 21.54
N SER A 387 -19.94 -22.29 21.51
CA SER A 387 -20.88 -22.35 20.37
C SER A 387 -21.49 -20.98 20.06
N ALA A 388 -21.83 -20.20 21.10
CA ALA A 388 -22.35 -18.84 20.94
C ALA A 388 -21.31 -17.88 20.37
N ALA A 389 -20.06 -17.92 20.86
CA ALA A 389 -18.98 -17.10 20.33
C ALA A 389 -18.66 -17.45 18.87
N ARG A 390 -18.67 -18.74 18.52
CA ARG A 390 -18.50 -19.20 17.13
C ARG A 390 -19.61 -18.66 16.24
N ALA A 391 -20.87 -18.79 16.64
CA ALA A 391 -22.00 -18.28 15.85
C ALA A 391 -21.87 -16.77 15.59
N SER A 392 -21.56 -15.99 16.64
CA SER A 392 -21.35 -14.54 16.50
C SER A 392 -20.22 -14.17 15.54
N VAL A 393 -19.08 -14.88 15.58
CA VAL A 393 -17.96 -14.63 14.65
C VAL A 393 -18.35 -14.95 13.20
N TYR A 394 -19.11 -16.01 12.96
CA TYR A 394 -19.60 -16.33 11.62
C TYR A 394 -20.61 -15.29 11.11
N GLU A 395 -21.50 -14.81 11.98
CA GLU A 395 -22.44 -13.73 11.63
C GLU A 395 -21.72 -12.44 11.20
N ILE A 396 -20.66 -12.06 11.94
CA ILE A 396 -19.78 -10.92 11.59
C ILE A 396 -19.12 -11.19 10.23
N MET A 397 -18.53 -12.36 10.05
CA MET A 397 -17.87 -12.75 8.80
C MET A 397 -18.82 -12.68 7.60
N PHE A 398 -20.06 -13.17 7.72
CA PHE A 398 -21.03 -13.10 6.64
C PHE A 398 -21.53 -11.67 6.40
N THR A 399 -21.70 -10.86 7.45
CA THR A 399 -22.04 -9.45 7.32
C THR A 399 -20.99 -8.68 6.55
N HIS A 400 -19.72 -8.81 6.94
CA HIS A 400 -18.61 -8.18 6.23
C HIS A 400 -18.53 -8.68 4.78
N SER A 401 -18.77 -9.97 4.53
CA SER A 401 -18.80 -10.51 3.18
C SER A 401 -19.87 -9.85 2.31
N ARG A 402 -21.09 -9.66 2.84
CA ARG A 402 -22.18 -9.03 2.09
C ARG A 402 -21.86 -7.57 1.76
N GLU A 403 -21.32 -6.84 2.73
CA GLU A 403 -20.94 -5.43 2.55
C GLU A 403 -19.81 -5.27 1.53
N ALA A 404 -18.79 -6.12 1.59
CA ALA A 404 -17.68 -6.13 0.64
C ALA A 404 -18.16 -6.47 -0.79
N LEU A 405 -18.99 -7.52 -0.95
CA LEU A 405 -19.58 -7.88 -2.24
C LEU A 405 -20.45 -6.75 -2.80
N ALA A 406 -21.30 -6.14 -1.96
CA ALA A 406 -22.12 -4.99 -2.35
C ALA A 406 -21.28 -3.75 -2.70
N SER A 407 -20.04 -3.67 -2.20
CA SER A 407 -19.08 -2.61 -2.51
C SER A 407 -18.25 -2.89 -3.77
N GLY A 408 -18.48 -4.03 -4.43
CA GLY A 408 -17.84 -4.34 -5.72
C GLY A 408 -16.52 -5.11 -5.61
N ILE A 409 -16.20 -5.71 -4.46
CA ILE A 409 -14.99 -6.55 -4.30
C ILE A 409 -15.34 -8.01 -4.02
N SER A 410 -14.58 -8.94 -4.60
CA SER A 410 -14.71 -10.37 -4.28
C SER A 410 -14.37 -10.65 -2.83
N THR A 411 -14.88 -11.76 -2.29
CA THR A 411 -14.61 -12.20 -0.91
C THR A 411 -14.12 -13.64 -0.87
N VAL A 412 -13.21 -13.90 0.07
CA VAL A 412 -12.80 -15.24 0.48
C VAL A 412 -13.08 -15.41 1.96
N LEU A 413 -13.86 -16.44 2.32
CA LEU A 413 -14.24 -16.76 3.68
C LEU A 413 -13.41 -17.96 4.14
N ASP A 414 -12.51 -17.77 5.10
CA ASP A 414 -11.64 -18.82 5.67
C ASP A 414 -12.10 -19.17 7.08
N ALA A 415 -12.70 -20.36 7.21
CA ALA A 415 -13.21 -20.89 8.46
C ALA A 415 -13.17 -22.42 8.45
N THR A 416 -13.44 -23.06 9.59
CA THR A 416 -13.49 -24.54 9.62
C THR A 416 -14.68 -25.11 8.86
N PHE A 417 -15.80 -24.39 8.80
CA PHE A 417 -17.05 -24.80 8.15
C PHE A 417 -17.51 -26.24 8.49
N GLN A 418 -17.21 -26.73 9.70
CA GLN A 418 -17.60 -28.08 10.15
C GLN A 418 -19.11 -28.24 10.28
N SER A 419 -19.81 -27.18 10.69
CA SER A 419 -21.27 -27.17 10.81
C SER A 419 -21.93 -27.14 9.45
N ALA A 420 -22.86 -28.07 9.20
CA ALA A 420 -23.68 -28.08 7.99
C ALA A 420 -24.53 -26.80 7.85
N ILE A 421 -25.02 -26.24 8.96
CA ILE A 421 -25.74 -24.96 8.96
C ILE A 421 -24.82 -23.84 8.47
N MET A 422 -23.58 -23.79 8.97
CA MET A 422 -22.62 -22.76 8.56
C MET A 422 -22.22 -22.90 7.09
N ARG A 423 -22.13 -24.13 6.56
CA ARG A 423 -21.93 -24.35 5.12
C ARG A 423 -23.10 -23.88 4.28
N LEU A 424 -24.33 -24.14 4.73
CA LEU A 424 -25.54 -23.68 4.05
C LEU A 424 -25.65 -22.15 4.04
N GLU A 425 -25.41 -21.50 5.18
CA GLU A 425 -25.39 -20.03 5.28
C GLU A 425 -24.27 -19.41 4.43
N ALA A 426 -23.10 -20.05 4.39
CA ALA A 426 -22.01 -19.64 3.52
C ALA A 426 -22.39 -19.76 2.04
N SER A 427 -23.04 -20.86 1.63
CA SER A 427 -23.55 -21.03 0.26
C SER A 427 -24.61 -20.00 -0.13
N ALA A 428 -25.33 -19.43 0.84
CA ALA A 428 -26.34 -18.40 0.61
C ALA A 428 -25.76 -16.97 0.43
N GLN A 429 -24.45 -16.76 0.64
CA GLN A 429 -23.82 -15.47 0.31
C GLN A 429 -23.87 -15.23 -1.21
N ALA A 430 -23.60 -14.00 -1.65
CA ALA A 430 -23.58 -13.64 -3.08
C ALA A 430 -24.82 -14.11 -3.88
N GLY A 431 -26.02 -14.11 -3.27
CA GLY A 431 -27.25 -14.57 -3.93
C GLY A 431 -27.29 -16.06 -4.26
N GLY A 432 -26.51 -16.90 -3.58
CA GLY A 432 -26.45 -18.36 -3.81
C GLY A 432 -25.36 -18.82 -4.77
N GLN A 433 -24.53 -17.90 -5.29
CA GLN A 433 -23.46 -18.20 -6.26
C GLN A 433 -22.08 -18.30 -5.61
N VAL A 434 -22.00 -19.06 -4.52
CA VAL A 434 -20.76 -19.26 -3.76
C VAL A 434 -20.14 -20.60 -4.11
N ILE A 435 -18.82 -20.61 -4.28
CA ILE A 435 -18.06 -21.83 -4.44
C ILE A 435 -17.44 -22.19 -3.10
N GLY A 436 -17.83 -23.33 -2.55
CA GLY A 436 -17.24 -23.91 -1.34
C GLY A 436 -16.11 -24.89 -1.70
N ILE A 437 -14.94 -24.70 -1.10
CA ILE A 437 -13.80 -25.60 -1.20
C ILE A 437 -13.57 -26.21 0.18
N TRP A 438 -13.62 -27.52 0.29
CA TRP A 438 -13.26 -28.27 1.49
C TRP A 438 -11.89 -28.91 1.31
N LEU A 439 -10.90 -28.43 2.04
CA LEU A 439 -9.57 -29.01 2.04
C LEU A 439 -9.52 -30.25 2.93
N ASP A 440 -9.07 -31.35 2.34
CA ASP A 440 -8.96 -32.64 3.00
C ASP A 440 -7.49 -33.05 3.13
N ALA A 441 -7.09 -33.50 4.33
CA ALA A 441 -5.76 -34.04 4.55
C ALA A 441 -5.77 -35.03 5.74
N PRO A 442 -4.99 -36.13 5.65
CA PRO A 442 -4.83 -37.08 6.74
C PRO A 442 -4.42 -36.42 8.07
N LEU A 443 -4.87 -36.99 9.20
CA LEU A 443 -4.63 -36.43 10.55
C LEU A 443 -3.14 -36.27 10.87
N ASP A 444 -2.29 -37.21 10.48
CA ASP A 444 -0.85 -37.15 10.67
C ASP A 444 -0.21 -35.95 9.95
N VAL A 445 -0.62 -35.68 8.70
CA VAL A 445 -0.20 -34.48 7.95
C VAL A 445 -0.66 -33.21 8.67
N ARG A 446 -1.91 -33.17 9.14
CA ARG A 446 -2.45 -32.02 9.89
C ARG A 446 -1.67 -31.77 11.18
N LEU A 447 -1.36 -32.81 11.95
CA LEU A 447 -0.60 -32.72 13.20
C LEU A 447 0.84 -32.23 12.94
N ALA A 448 1.50 -32.73 11.90
CA ALA A 448 2.84 -32.29 11.52
C ALA A 448 2.87 -30.78 11.17
N ARG A 449 1.88 -30.32 10.40
CA ARG A 449 1.72 -28.88 10.06
C ARG A 449 1.44 -28.02 11.30
N ILE A 450 0.59 -28.50 12.22
CA ILE A 450 0.29 -27.78 13.47
C ILE A 450 1.54 -27.65 14.35
N ALA A 451 2.39 -28.67 14.42
CA ALA A 451 3.62 -28.65 15.20
C ALA A 451 4.68 -27.69 14.63
N ALA A 452 4.72 -27.51 13.31
CA ALA A 452 5.72 -26.67 12.63
C ALA A 452 5.39 -25.17 12.60
N ARG A 453 4.17 -24.77 12.95
CA ARG A 453 3.68 -23.39 12.79
C ARG A 453 4.32 -22.39 13.76
N LYS A 454 4.56 -21.16 13.30
CA LYS A 454 5.07 -20.04 14.11
C LYS A 454 4.40 -18.73 13.67
N GLY A 455 3.99 -17.90 14.63
CA GLY A 455 3.49 -16.53 14.38
C GLY A 455 2.21 -16.47 13.54
N ASP A 456 1.30 -17.44 13.70
CA ASP A 456 0.02 -17.46 12.99
C ASP A 456 -1.15 -16.99 13.88
N ALA A 457 -2.29 -16.70 13.24
CA ALA A 457 -3.48 -16.24 13.94
C ALA A 457 -4.33 -17.38 14.54
N SER A 458 -4.06 -18.64 14.21
CA SER A 458 -4.92 -19.77 14.57
C SER A 458 -4.58 -20.31 15.96
N ASP A 459 -5.57 -20.55 16.82
CA ASP A 459 -5.32 -21.08 18.16
C ASP A 459 -5.41 -22.62 18.25
N ALA A 460 -5.65 -23.32 17.13
CA ALA A 460 -5.91 -24.76 17.15
C ALA A 460 -4.66 -25.62 17.43
N ASP A 461 -4.68 -26.39 18.52
CA ASP A 461 -3.61 -27.31 18.88
C ASP A 461 -3.86 -28.76 18.40
N ALA A 462 -2.96 -29.67 18.79
CA ALA A 462 -3.05 -31.08 18.45
C ALA A 462 -4.32 -31.76 19.01
N GLU A 463 -4.79 -31.35 20.19
CA GLU A 463 -5.98 -31.94 20.81
C GLU A 463 -7.25 -31.47 20.09
N VAL A 464 -7.31 -30.19 19.69
CA VAL A 464 -8.37 -29.67 18.82
C VAL A 464 -8.39 -30.44 17.49
N ALA A 465 -7.24 -30.72 16.88
CA ALA A 465 -7.18 -31.42 15.59
C ALA A 465 -7.65 -32.88 15.67
N LYS A 466 -7.38 -33.57 16.79
CA LYS A 466 -7.83 -34.95 17.05
C LYS A 466 -9.32 -35.03 17.38
N ALA A 467 -9.87 -34.01 18.05
CA ALA A 467 -11.28 -33.97 18.44
C ALA A 467 -12.22 -33.55 17.28
N GLN A 468 -11.67 -33.13 16.15
CA GLN A 468 -12.45 -32.72 14.97
C GLN A 468 -12.81 -33.90 14.09
N GLU A 469 -14.09 -34.00 13.75
CA GLU A 469 -14.63 -35.01 12.82
C GLU A 469 -14.81 -34.41 11.43
N ASP A 470 -14.47 -35.20 10.41
CA ASP A 470 -14.71 -34.82 9.02
C ASP A 470 -16.21 -35.00 8.69
N PRO A 471 -16.89 -33.99 8.13
CA PRO A 471 -18.29 -34.09 7.72
C PRO A 471 -18.48 -35.11 6.59
N ALA A 472 -19.31 -36.14 6.81
CA ALA A 472 -19.64 -37.14 5.79
C ALA A 472 -20.20 -36.52 4.49
N GLU A 473 -21.03 -35.48 4.62
CA GLU A 473 -21.61 -34.75 3.49
C GLU A 473 -21.34 -33.23 3.61
N LEU A 474 -20.88 -32.62 2.53
CA LEU A 474 -20.60 -31.18 2.50
C LEU A 474 -21.82 -30.33 2.15
N GLY A 475 -22.77 -30.89 1.40
CA GLY A 475 -23.91 -30.16 0.85
C GLY A 475 -23.63 -29.54 -0.52
N ALA A 476 -24.66 -28.98 -1.14
CA ALA A 476 -24.58 -28.40 -2.48
C ALA A 476 -23.63 -27.18 -2.53
N GLY A 477 -22.86 -27.08 -3.62
CA GLY A 477 -21.91 -25.98 -3.85
C GLY A 477 -20.53 -26.17 -3.19
N TRP A 478 -20.31 -27.26 -2.46
CA TRP A 478 -19.02 -27.58 -1.84
C TRP A 478 -18.30 -28.72 -2.55
N GLN A 479 -17.00 -28.55 -2.81
CA GLN A 479 -16.15 -29.53 -3.47
C GLN A 479 -14.96 -29.89 -2.57
N ARG A 480 -14.61 -31.18 -2.51
CA ARG A 480 -13.42 -31.65 -1.80
C ARG A 480 -12.18 -31.46 -2.67
N VAL A 481 -11.13 -30.93 -2.06
CA VAL A 481 -9.80 -30.79 -2.67
C VAL A 481 -8.77 -31.46 -1.75
N ASP A 482 -7.99 -32.36 -2.32
CA ASP A 482 -6.89 -33.01 -1.60
C ASP A 482 -5.77 -32.00 -1.32
N ALA A 483 -5.43 -31.86 -0.03
CA ALA A 483 -4.39 -31.01 0.50
C ALA A 483 -3.26 -31.81 1.18
N SER A 484 -3.16 -33.12 0.91
CA SER A 484 -2.10 -34.00 1.41
C SER A 484 -0.75 -33.79 0.71
N GLY A 485 -0.77 -33.28 -0.54
CA GLY A 485 0.42 -32.99 -1.34
C GLY A 485 1.13 -31.67 -0.97
N THR A 486 1.83 -31.12 -1.95
CA THR A 486 2.51 -29.83 -1.81
C THR A 486 1.52 -28.66 -1.78
N VAL A 487 1.96 -27.50 -1.28
CA VAL A 487 1.14 -26.29 -1.25
C VAL A 487 0.76 -25.85 -2.67
N ASP A 488 1.68 -25.90 -3.61
CA ASP A 488 1.45 -25.47 -5.00
C ASP A 488 0.44 -26.37 -5.71
N GLU A 489 0.56 -27.70 -5.58
CA GLU A 489 -0.43 -28.65 -6.10
C GLU A 489 -1.82 -28.39 -5.50
N THR A 490 -1.89 -28.09 -4.21
CA THR A 490 -3.17 -27.79 -3.55
C THR A 490 -3.77 -26.47 -4.05
N ILE A 491 -2.93 -25.46 -4.32
CA ILE A 491 -3.37 -24.18 -4.91
C ILE A 491 -3.92 -24.41 -6.30
N ASP A 492 -3.22 -25.14 -7.16
CA ASP A 492 -3.64 -25.40 -8.52
C ASP A 492 -4.97 -26.19 -8.55
N ASN A 493 -5.09 -27.23 -7.72
CA ASN A 493 -6.35 -27.98 -7.58
C ASN A 493 -7.50 -27.09 -7.08
N ALA A 494 -7.25 -26.21 -6.10
CA ALA A 494 -8.27 -25.33 -5.57
C ALA A 494 -8.71 -24.25 -6.57
N LEU A 495 -7.81 -23.80 -7.44
CA LEU A 495 -8.13 -22.83 -8.49
C LEU A 495 -8.87 -23.46 -9.67
N ALA A 496 -8.57 -24.71 -10.01
CA ALA A 496 -9.31 -25.45 -11.02
C ALA A 496 -10.80 -25.63 -10.66
N VAL A 497 -11.16 -25.53 -9.37
CA VAL A 497 -12.56 -25.53 -8.89
C VAL A 497 -13.28 -24.19 -9.18
N LEU A 498 -12.53 -23.12 -9.44
CA LEU A 498 -13.06 -21.78 -9.69
C LEU A 498 -13.29 -21.47 -11.18
N ASP A 499 -12.76 -22.29 -12.08
CA ASP A 499 -12.96 -22.20 -13.53
C ASP A 499 -14.20 -23.00 -13.97
#